data_AF-A0A6N0BS23-F1
#
_entry.id   AF-A0A6N0BS23-F1
#
_cell.length_a   1.000
_cell.length_b   1.000
_cell.length_c   1.000
_cell.angle_alpha   90.00
_cell.angle_beta   90.00
_cell.angle_gamma   90.00
#
_symmetry.space_group_name_H-M   'P 1'
#
loop_
_entity.id
_entity.type
_entity.pdbx_description
1 polymer ?
#
loop_
_entity_poly.entity_id
_entity_poly.type
_entity_poly.pdbx_seq_one_letter_code
_entity_poly.pdbx_strand_id
1 'polypeptide(L)'
;MDTSLILVKTNKGVEEIRSRSFGLPQTLRALLIMADGSISLSGLLSRTAQLPKVQENIEWLVSEGFVESVQPGGHPASRLSAREALIALSREILGADAPKVIERLKDVPDSAAELQAAIERCHKFIKLTIDEKKAAQFLQAGRALLS
;
A
#
# COMPACT_ATOMS: atom_id res chain seq x y z
N MET A 1 8.27 15.78 -9.55
CA MET A 1 7.48 14.98 -8.57
C MET A 1 6.21 15.73 -8.21
N ASP A 2 5.07 15.05 -8.09
CA ASP A 2 3.84 15.66 -7.62
C ASP A 2 3.95 16.05 -6.14
N THR A 3 3.65 17.31 -5.80
CA THR A 3 3.84 17.84 -4.44
C THR A 3 2.79 17.35 -3.44
N SER A 4 1.72 16.72 -3.91
CA SER A 4 0.72 16.07 -3.05
C SER A 4 1.19 14.73 -2.50
N LEU A 5 2.17 14.06 -3.12
CA LEU A 5 2.63 12.72 -2.72
C LEU A 5 3.13 12.68 -1.28
N ILE A 6 2.77 11.66 -0.52
CA ILE A 6 3.34 11.34 0.79
C ILE A 6 4.62 10.53 0.60
N LEU A 7 5.66 10.84 1.38
CA LEU A 7 6.89 10.05 1.37
C LEU A 7 6.89 9.05 2.51
N VAL A 8 7.08 7.78 2.19
CA VAL A 8 7.16 6.68 3.17
C VAL A 8 8.53 6.02 3.08
N LYS A 9 9.12 5.68 4.22
CA LYS A 9 10.36 4.89 4.28
C LYS A 9 10.16 3.47 3.73
N THR A 10 11.12 3.02 2.92
CA THR A 10 11.24 1.61 2.51
C THR A 10 11.99 0.81 3.59
N ASN A 11 12.11 -0.51 3.41
CA ASN A 11 12.95 -1.35 4.28
C ASN A 11 14.41 -0.86 4.32
N LYS A 12 14.96 -0.45 3.18
CA LYS A 12 16.31 0.14 3.07
C LYS A 12 16.42 1.43 3.87
N GLY A 13 15.40 2.29 3.81
CA GLY A 13 15.29 3.50 4.63
C GLY A 13 15.25 3.22 6.14
N VAL A 14 14.47 2.24 6.57
CA VAL A 14 14.38 1.84 7.97
C VAL A 14 15.70 1.27 8.48
N GLU A 15 16.36 0.43 7.68
CA GLU A 15 17.66 -0.14 8.02
C GLU A 15 18.75 0.93 8.16
N GLU A 16 18.79 1.90 7.25
CA GLU A 16 19.71 3.04 7.37
C GLU A 16 19.51 3.82 8.67
N ILE A 17 18.26 4.06 9.08
CA ILE A 17 17.97 4.71 10.37
C ILE A 17 18.44 3.85 11.54
N ARG A 18 18.19 2.53 11.50
CA ARG A 18 18.52 1.64 12.61
C ARG A 18 20.03 1.45 12.79
N SER A 19 20.75 1.13 11.71
CA SER A 19 22.13 0.64 11.77
C SER A 19 23.14 1.49 10.99
N ARG A 20 22.71 2.53 10.27
CA ARG A 20 23.58 3.34 9.40
C ARG A 20 24.29 2.52 8.30
N SER A 21 23.69 1.41 7.88
CA SER A 21 24.33 0.42 6.99
C SER A 21 24.75 0.98 5.62
N PHE A 22 24.14 2.07 5.16
CA PHE A 22 24.34 2.64 3.83
C PHE A 22 25.07 3.99 3.86
N GLY A 23 25.42 4.48 5.05
CA GLY A 23 26.27 5.67 5.21
C GLY A 23 25.65 6.96 4.69
N LEU A 24 24.34 7.14 4.83
CA LEU A 24 23.69 8.36 4.34
C LEU A 24 24.29 9.61 5.01
N PRO A 25 24.59 10.66 4.23
CA PRO A 25 24.90 11.97 4.77
C PRO A 25 23.84 12.43 5.76
N GLN A 26 24.26 13.14 6.81
CA GLN A 26 23.38 13.56 7.92
C GLN A 26 22.13 14.30 7.46
N THR A 27 22.23 15.10 6.39
CA THR A 27 21.12 15.87 5.81
C THR A 27 20.09 14.96 5.17
N LEU A 28 20.53 13.98 4.36
CA LEU A 28 19.67 12.98 3.72
C LEU A 28 19.00 12.09 4.77
N ARG A 29 19.73 11.73 5.82
CA ARG A 29 19.21 10.96 6.94
C ARG A 29 18.15 11.74 7.72
N ALA A 30 18.33 13.05 7.94
CA ALA A 30 17.32 13.89 8.57
C ALA A 30 16.03 13.94 7.74
N LEU A 31 16.14 14.09 6.42
CA LEU A 31 15.02 14.02 5.48
C LEU A 31 14.32 12.66 5.53
N LEU A 32 15.09 11.57 5.57
CA LEU A 32 14.59 10.21 5.69
C LEU A 32 13.81 9.96 7.00
N ILE A 33 14.30 10.52 8.11
CA ILE A 33 13.61 10.46 9.40
C ILE A 33 12.23 11.15 9.30
N MET A 34 12.18 12.32 8.68
CA MET A 34 10.95 13.11 8.49
C MET A 34 9.97 12.51 7.46
N ALA A 35 10.41 11.62 6.57
CA ALA A 35 9.55 10.87 5.66
C ALA A 35 8.87 9.67 6.37
N ASP A 36 8.02 9.93 7.35
CA ASP A 36 7.33 8.90 8.15
C ASP A 36 5.98 8.45 7.59
N GLY A 37 5.56 9.00 6.46
CA GLY A 37 4.24 8.75 5.89
C GLY A 37 3.14 9.65 6.45
N SER A 38 3.46 10.58 7.36
CA SER A 38 2.46 11.48 7.96
C SER A 38 2.35 12.83 7.25
N ILE A 39 3.31 13.18 6.40
CA ILE A 39 3.37 14.47 5.70
C ILE A 39 3.55 14.30 4.19
N SER A 40 2.88 15.15 3.42
CA SER A 40 3.06 15.26 1.98
C SER A 40 4.42 15.88 1.63
N LEU A 41 4.85 15.72 0.39
CA LEU A 41 6.06 16.30 -0.19
C LEU A 41 6.02 17.83 -0.07
N SER A 42 4.86 18.45 -0.32
CA SER A 42 4.64 19.87 -0.07
C SER A 42 4.86 20.25 1.40
N GLY A 43 4.30 19.48 2.34
CA GLY A 43 4.46 19.71 3.77
C GLY A 43 5.90 19.52 4.24
N LEU A 44 6.61 18.53 3.69
CA LEU A 44 8.03 18.30 3.98
C LEU A 44 8.88 19.46 3.44
N LEU A 45 8.69 19.84 2.17
CA LEU A 45 9.38 20.98 1.54
C LEU A 45 9.18 22.28 2.33
N SER A 46 7.96 22.55 2.81
CA SER A 46 7.69 23.72 3.65
C SER A 46 8.44 23.68 4.99
N ARG A 47 8.50 22.52 5.65
CA ARG A 47 9.22 22.35 6.93
C ARG A 47 10.73 22.44 6.79
N THR A 48 11.24 22.07 5.62
CA THR A 48 12.68 22.06 5.33
C THR A 48 13.11 23.18 4.39
N ALA A 49 12.27 24.20 4.17
CA ALA A 49 12.53 25.27 3.20
C ALA A 49 13.86 26.01 3.41
N GLN A 50 14.40 25.95 4.64
CA GLN A 50 15.65 26.58 5.04
C GLN A 50 16.91 25.75 4.68
N LEU A 51 16.72 24.48 4.30
CA LEU A 51 17.80 23.59 3.91
C LEU A 51 18.09 23.74 2.41
N PRO A 52 19.36 23.76 2.00
CA PRO A 52 19.71 23.81 0.58
C PRO A 52 19.38 22.49 -0.11
N LYS A 53 18.96 22.58 -1.38
CA LYS A 53 18.79 21.42 -2.28
C LYS A 53 17.86 20.32 -1.76
N VAL A 54 16.88 20.65 -0.93
CA VAL A 54 15.97 19.66 -0.35
C VAL A 54 15.26 18.84 -1.42
N GLN A 55 14.78 19.51 -2.47
CA GLN A 55 14.07 18.84 -3.55
C GLN A 55 14.97 17.80 -4.25
N GLU A 56 16.17 18.20 -4.65
CA GLU A 56 17.18 17.29 -5.24
C GLU A 56 17.51 16.11 -4.29
N ASN A 57 17.63 16.38 -2.99
CA ASN A 57 17.93 15.37 -1.98
C ASN A 57 16.79 14.36 -1.79
N ILE A 58 15.53 14.82 -1.83
CA ILE A 58 14.36 13.95 -1.77
C ILE A 58 14.26 13.10 -3.04
N GLU A 59 14.46 13.71 -4.21
CA GLU A 59 14.47 13.00 -5.49
C GLU A 59 15.53 11.90 -5.50
N TRP A 60 16.71 12.18 -4.94
CA TRP A 60 17.77 11.19 -4.77
C TRP A 60 17.37 10.07 -3.81
N LEU A 61 16.75 10.37 -2.65
CA LEU A 61 16.27 9.35 -1.71
C LEU A 61 15.23 8.40 -2.33
N VAL A 62 14.38 8.91 -3.22
CA VAL A 62 13.42 8.11 -3.98
C VAL A 62 14.16 7.25 -5.01
N SER A 63 15.04 7.86 -5.80
CA SER A 63 15.83 7.16 -6.84
C SER A 63 16.68 6.02 -6.27
N GLU A 64 17.24 6.23 -5.08
CA GLU A 64 18.08 5.25 -4.39
C GLU A 64 17.27 4.24 -3.55
N GLY A 65 15.93 4.37 -3.54
CA GLY A 65 15.03 3.43 -2.88
C GLY A 65 15.04 3.49 -1.36
N PHE A 66 15.44 4.62 -0.75
CA PHE A 66 15.30 4.83 0.71
C PHE A 66 13.89 5.26 1.10
N VAL A 67 13.19 5.95 0.20
CA VAL A 67 11.78 6.33 0.35
C VAL A 67 10.99 6.02 -0.92
N GLU A 68 9.69 5.84 -0.77
CA GLU A 68 8.74 5.73 -1.87
C GLU A 68 7.70 6.85 -1.76
N SER A 69 7.22 7.32 -2.91
CA SER A 69 6.19 8.35 -3.01
C SER A 69 4.82 7.71 -3.20
N VAL A 70 3.88 7.99 -2.32
CA VAL A 70 2.52 7.44 -2.29
C VAL A 70 1.50 8.57 -2.49
N GLN A 71 0.51 8.38 -3.37
CA GLN A 71 -0.57 9.36 -3.55
C GLN A 71 -1.46 9.42 -2.28
N PRO A 72 -1.68 10.59 -1.66
CA PRO A 72 -2.69 10.71 -0.60
C PRO A 72 -4.08 10.49 -1.21
N GLY A 73 -4.77 9.45 -0.77
CA GLY A 73 -6.04 9.03 -1.38
C GLY A 73 -5.89 8.11 -2.60
N GLY A 74 -4.66 7.77 -3.01
CA GLY A 74 -4.40 6.54 -3.74
C GLY A 74 -4.58 5.39 -2.77
N HIS A 75 -5.50 4.48 -3.06
CA HIS A 75 -5.71 3.27 -2.27
C HIS A 75 -4.36 2.62 -1.92
N PRO A 76 -4.17 2.12 -0.69
CA PRO A 76 -2.93 1.48 -0.24
C PRO A 76 -2.75 0.12 -0.93
N ALA A 77 -2.60 0.10 -2.25
CA ALA A 77 -2.46 -1.09 -3.05
C ALA A 77 -1.00 -1.59 -3.14
N SER A 78 -0.05 -0.98 -2.41
CA SER A 78 1.36 -1.37 -2.50
C SER A 78 1.99 -1.90 -1.21
N ARG A 79 1.19 -2.19 -0.16
CA ARG A 79 1.67 -2.97 1.01
C ARG A 79 0.65 -3.91 1.63
N LEU A 80 -0.61 -3.87 1.18
CA LEU A 80 -1.56 -4.91 1.57
C LEU A 80 -1.20 -6.16 0.79
N SER A 81 -1.07 -7.28 1.48
CA SER A 81 -0.96 -8.56 0.80
C SER A 81 -2.20 -8.75 -0.10
N ALA A 82 -2.09 -9.49 -1.19
CA ALA A 82 -3.21 -9.65 -2.12
C ALA A 82 -4.46 -10.20 -1.39
N ARG A 83 -4.26 -10.97 -0.31
CA ARG A 83 -5.31 -11.34 0.64
C ARG A 83 -5.98 -10.15 1.32
N GLU A 84 -5.22 -9.22 1.89
CA GLU A 84 -5.77 -8.05 2.59
C GLU A 84 -6.53 -7.11 1.65
N ALA A 85 -6.06 -6.95 0.41
CA ALA A 85 -6.78 -6.22 -0.63
C ALA A 85 -8.13 -6.86 -0.94
N LEU A 86 -8.21 -8.19 -1.00
CA LEU A 86 -9.47 -8.94 -1.17
C LEU A 86 -10.41 -8.80 0.04
N ILE A 87 -9.87 -8.73 1.26
CA ILE A 87 -10.67 -8.51 2.48
C ILE A 87 -11.28 -7.11 2.47
N ALA A 88 -10.52 -6.09 2.09
CA ALA A 88 -11.02 -4.73 1.95
C ALA A 88 -12.12 -4.65 0.87
N LEU A 89 -11.87 -5.27 -0.29
CA LEU A 89 -12.84 -5.36 -1.38
C LEU A 89 -14.13 -6.07 -0.96
N SER A 90 -14.02 -7.13 -0.16
CA SER A 90 -15.18 -7.85 0.38
C SER A 90 -16.06 -6.94 1.23
N ARG A 91 -15.47 -6.07 2.08
CA ARG A 91 -16.21 -5.11 2.90
C ARG A 91 -16.95 -4.08 2.06
N GLU A 92 -16.30 -3.58 1.01
CA GLU A 92 -16.87 -2.58 0.12
C GLU A 92 -18.06 -3.11 -0.69
N ILE A 93 -17.93 -4.31 -1.28
CA ILE A 93 -18.95 -4.88 -2.17
C ILE A 93 -20.10 -5.50 -1.38
N LEU A 94 -19.80 -6.24 -0.31
CA LEU A 94 -20.77 -7.06 0.41
C LEU A 94 -21.40 -6.32 1.59
N GLY A 95 -20.73 -5.33 2.18
CA GLY A 95 -21.23 -4.59 3.33
C GLY A 95 -21.47 -5.50 4.53
N ALA A 96 -22.72 -5.60 4.98
CA ALA A 96 -23.10 -6.38 6.17
C ALA A 96 -22.77 -7.89 6.05
N ASP A 97 -22.73 -8.45 4.83
CA ASP A 97 -22.43 -9.87 4.60
C ASP A 97 -20.93 -10.15 4.43
N ALA A 98 -20.09 -9.12 4.39
CA ALA A 98 -18.65 -9.26 4.23
C ALA A 98 -17.97 -10.20 5.25
N PRO A 99 -18.34 -10.22 6.56
CA PRO A 99 -17.69 -11.09 7.53
C PRO A 99 -17.68 -12.58 7.14
N LYS A 100 -18.73 -13.07 6.47
CA LYS A 100 -18.83 -14.49 6.03
C LYS A 100 -17.82 -14.86 4.94
N VAL A 101 -17.40 -13.87 4.16
CA VAL A 101 -16.40 -14.01 3.08
C VAL A 101 -15.00 -13.75 3.61
N ILE A 102 -14.83 -12.76 4.49
CA ILE A 102 -13.55 -12.45 5.14
C ILE A 102 -13.06 -13.65 5.97
N GLU A 103 -13.95 -14.30 6.71
CA GLU A 103 -13.67 -15.54 7.46
C GLU A 103 -13.10 -16.64 6.55
N ARG A 104 -13.44 -16.65 5.26
CA ARG A 104 -12.93 -17.64 4.30
C ARG A 104 -11.60 -17.23 3.68
N LEU A 105 -11.29 -15.94 3.65
CA LEU A 105 -10.07 -15.39 3.05
C LEU A 105 -8.91 -15.32 4.04
N LYS A 106 -9.19 -15.20 5.36
CA LYS A 106 -8.16 -15.04 6.41
C LYS A 106 -7.13 -16.17 6.47
N ASP A 107 -7.51 -17.39 6.10
CA ASP A 107 -6.64 -18.57 6.17
C ASP A 107 -6.00 -18.95 4.81
N VAL A 108 -6.38 -18.27 3.71
CA VAL A 108 -5.94 -18.63 2.33
C VAL A 108 -4.54 -18.10 2.03
N PRO A 109 -3.51 -18.90 1.79
CA PRO A 109 -2.15 -18.41 1.61
C PRO A 109 -2.04 -17.27 0.59
N ASP A 110 -1.10 -16.35 0.77
CA ASP A 110 -0.85 -15.20 -0.14
C ASP A 110 -0.22 -15.60 -1.49
N SER A 111 -0.40 -16.85 -1.91
CA SER A 111 0.01 -17.35 -3.23
C SER A 111 -1.08 -17.06 -4.25
N ALA A 112 -0.71 -16.53 -5.42
CA ALA A 112 -1.66 -16.16 -6.48
C ALA A 112 -2.64 -17.28 -6.84
N ALA A 113 -2.17 -18.53 -6.95
CA ALA A 113 -3.02 -19.69 -7.25
C ALA A 113 -4.06 -19.98 -6.15
N GLU A 114 -3.66 -19.88 -4.89
CA GLU A 114 -4.54 -20.12 -3.73
C GLU A 114 -5.57 -19.00 -3.58
N LEU A 115 -5.14 -17.74 -3.76
CA LEU A 115 -6.02 -16.59 -3.76
C LEU A 115 -7.05 -16.65 -4.90
N GLN A 116 -6.62 -17.04 -6.10
CA GLN A 116 -7.52 -17.21 -7.23
C GLN A 116 -8.56 -18.31 -6.97
N ALA A 117 -8.15 -19.46 -6.42
CA ALA A 117 -9.07 -20.52 -6.01
C ALA A 117 -10.05 -20.04 -4.91
N ALA A 118 -9.58 -19.22 -3.97
CA ALA A 118 -10.42 -18.65 -2.93
C ALA A 118 -11.43 -17.63 -3.48
N ILE A 119 -11.04 -16.80 -4.44
CA ILE A 119 -11.96 -15.87 -5.12
C ILE A 119 -13.08 -16.65 -5.80
N GLU A 120 -12.79 -17.75 -6.49
CA GLU A 120 -13.81 -18.56 -7.15
C GLU A 120 -14.75 -19.25 -6.15
N ARG A 121 -14.23 -19.74 -5.03
CA ARG A 121 -15.05 -20.29 -3.92
C ARG A 121 -15.95 -19.23 -3.31
N CYS A 122 -15.42 -18.04 -3.05
CA CYS A 122 -16.17 -16.91 -2.51
C CYS A 122 -17.23 -16.42 -3.50
N HIS A 123 -16.92 -16.35 -4.80
CA HIS A 123 -17.89 -16.03 -5.85
C HIS A 123 -19.09 -16.98 -5.84
N LYS A 124 -18.85 -18.30 -5.81
CA LYS A 124 -19.94 -19.30 -5.73
C LYS A 124 -20.78 -19.12 -4.46
N PHE A 125 -20.13 -18.88 -3.32
CA PHE A 125 -20.82 -18.64 -2.06
C PHE A 125 -21.68 -17.37 -2.11
N ILE A 126 -21.13 -16.24 -2.54
CA ILE A 126 -21.83 -14.94 -2.64
C ILE A 126 -23.02 -15.07 -3.60
N LYS A 127 -22.82 -15.72 -4.76
CA LYS A 127 -23.90 -15.94 -5.74
C LYS A 127 -25.05 -16.77 -5.17
N LEU A 128 -24.77 -17.75 -4.32
CA LEU A 128 -25.78 -18.64 -3.74
C LEU A 128 -26.44 -18.09 -2.47
N THR A 129 -25.77 -17.22 -1.72
CA THR A 129 -26.20 -16.83 -0.36
C THR A 129 -26.45 -15.34 -0.16
N ILE A 130 -25.95 -14.48 -1.06
CA ILE A 130 -26.02 -13.02 -0.91
C ILE A 130 -26.70 -12.42 -2.14
N ASP A 131 -25.98 -12.33 -3.27
CA ASP A 131 -26.45 -11.68 -4.49
C ASP A 131 -25.54 -12.00 -5.69
N GLU A 132 -26.14 -12.28 -6.85
CA GLU A 132 -25.39 -12.65 -8.07
C GLU A 132 -24.59 -11.48 -8.67
N LYS A 133 -25.11 -10.24 -8.60
CA LYS A 133 -24.39 -9.07 -9.14
C LYS A 133 -23.17 -8.73 -8.30
N LYS A 134 -23.31 -8.76 -6.97
CA LYS A 134 -22.19 -8.59 -6.04
C LYS A 134 -21.14 -9.67 -6.21
N ALA A 135 -21.57 -10.92 -6.48
CA ALA A 135 -20.63 -12.00 -6.79
C ALA A 135 -19.78 -11.65 -8.02
N ALA A 136 -20.41 -11.27 -9.13
CA ALA A 136 -19.70 -10.91 -10.36
C ALA A 136 -18.71 -9.75 -10.15
N GLN A 137 -19.13 -8.71 -9.41
CA GLN A 137 -18.25 -7.59 -9.05
C GLN A 137 -17.04 -8.04 -8.22
N PHE A 138 -17.26 -8.90 -7.22
CA PHE A 138 -16.19 -9.44 -6.39
C PHE A 138 -15.18 -10.25 -7.22
N LEU A 139 -15.66 -11.10 -8.13
CA LEU A 139 -14.80 -11.91 -9.01
C LEU A 139 -13.97 -11.03 -9.96
N GLN A 140 -14.60 -10.04 -10.59
CA GLN A 140 -13.93 -9.14 -11.52
C GLN A 140 -12.83 -8.33 -10.83
N ALA A 141 -13.16 -7.68 -9.71
CA ALA A 141 -12.21 -6.85 -9.00
C ALA A 141 -11.12 -7.69 -8.30
N GLY A 142 -11.47 -8.88 -7.79
CA GLY A 142 -10.49 -9.82 -7.25
C GLY A 142 -9.48 -10.32 -8.29
N ARG A 143 -9.91 -10.56 -9.54
CA ARG A 143 -8.99 -10.93 -10.63
C ARG A 143 -8.10 -9.77 -11.04
N ALA A 144 -8.61 -8.54 -11.07
CA ALA A 144 -7.82 -7.34 -11.35
C ALA A 144 -6.72 -7.10 -10.30
N LEU A 145 -6.94 -7.55 -9.06
CA LEU A 145 -5.92 -7.49 -8.00
C LEU A 145 -4.80 -8.54 -8.16
N LEU A 146 -5.04 -9.61 -8.93
CA LEU A 146 -4.09 -10.70 -9.15
C LEU A 146 -3.44 -10.68 -10.55
N SER A 147 -3.78 -9.71 -11.41
CA SER A 147 -3.28 -9.61 -12.80
C SER A 147 -1.92 -8.95 -12.91
#